data_AF-A4UBF9-F1
#
_entry.id   AF-A4UBF9-F1
#
_cell.length_a   1.000
_cell.length_b   1.000
_cell.length_c   1.000
_cell.angle_alpha   90.00
_cell.angle_beta   90.00
_cell.angle_gamma   90.00
#
_symmetry.space_group_name_H-M   'P 1'
#
loop_
_entity.id
_entity.type
_entity.pdbx_description
1 polymer ?
#
loop_
_entity_poly.entity_id
_entity_poly.type
_entity_poly.pdbx_seq_one_letter_code
_entity_poly.pdbx_strand_id
1 'polypeptide(L)'
;MVNVRERVPLNVGINSDIPAELLSFNGLESGKEHIALIFKEADKILVPLVRMHSECLTGDVFHSSRCDCGEQLVETIEKMTEQGGIILYLRQEGRGIGLYNKIDAYKLQSQGMNTYEANNYLGFDDDLREFSEAAQMLTALGIQNIHLVTNNPKKIFDLQQNGINIVEVVGTNVH
;
A
#
# COMPACT_ATOMS: atom_id res chain seq x y z
N MET A 1 -8.44 -9.83 -17.93
CA MET A 1 -7.79 -10.54 -16.81
C MET A 1 -6.50 -9.78 -16.49
N VAL A 2 -6.31 -9.42 -15.23
CA VAL A 2 -5.11 -8.69 -14.77
C VAL A 2 -3.88 -9.56 -14.97
N ASN A 3 -2.79 -8.97 -15.45
CA ASN A 3 -1.51 -9.65 -15.64
C ASN A 3 -0.34 -8.70 -15.36
N VAL A 4 0.83 -9.26 -15.03
CA VAL A 4 2.08 -8.50 -14.93
C VAL A 4 2.43 -7.95 -16.31
N ARG A 5 2.60 -6.63 -16.38
CA ARG A 5 2.96 -5.91 -17.61
C ARG A 5 4.47 -5.91 -17.83
N GLU A 6 5.22 -5.46 -16.83
CA GLU A 6 6.69 -5.37 -16.86
C GLU A 6 7.26 -5.66 -15.47
N ARG A 7 8.51 -6.14 -15.44
CA ARG A 7 9.31 -6.39 -14.24
C ARG A 7 10.71 -5.83 -14.46
N VAL A 8 11.16 -4.94 -13.58
CA VAL A 8 12.49 -4.31 -13.69
C VAL A 8 13.24 -4.36 -12.34
N PRO A 9 14.55 -4.62 -12.33
CA PRO A 9 15.35 -4.47 -11.13
C PRO A 9 15.44 -2.99 -10.74
N LEU A 10 15.33 -2.71 -9.45
CA LEU A 10 15.38 -1.36 -8.89
C LEU A 10 16.00 -1.40 -7.49
N ASN A 11 16.91 -0.47 -7.19
CA ASN A 11 17.33 -0.26 -5.81
C ASN A 11 16.40 0.74 -5.12
N VAL A 12 15.96 0.40 -3.91
CA VAL A 12 15.05 1.18 -3.07
C VAL A 12 15.70 1.48 -1.71
N GLY A 13 14.92 2.05 -0.79
CA GLY A 13 15.40 2.46 0.53
C GLY A 13 16.02 3.85 0.55
N ILE A 14 16.25 4.38 1.76
CA ILE A 14 16.76 5.74 1.98
C ILE A 14 18.11 5.95 1.25
N ASN A 15 18.96 4.93 1.22
CA ASN A 15 20.29 5.01 0.58
C ASN A 15 20.31 4.47 -0.86
N SER A 16 19.17 4.05 -1.43
CA SER A 16 19.06 3.49 -2.78
C SER A 16 20.01 2.30 -3.02
N ASP A 17 20.16 1.44 -2.03
CA ASP A 17 21.09 0.31 -1.98
C ASP A 17 20.41 -1.05 -1.74
N ILE A 18 19.09 -1.05 -1.53
CA ILE A 18 18.32 -2.25 -1.28
C ILE A 18 17.79 -2.81 -2.61
N PRO A 19 18.23 -3.99 -3.07
CA PRO A 19 17.75 -4.55 -4.32
C PRO A 19 16.31 -5.06 -4.19
N ALA A 20 15.47 -4.65 -5.13
CA ALA A 20 14.10 -5.12 -5.30
C ALA A 20 13.76 -5.25 -6.80
N GLU A 21 12.61 -5.85 -7.09
CA GLU A 21 12.01 -5.83 -8.41
C GLU A 21 10.72 -5.02 -8.40
N LEU A 22 10.62 -4.04 -9.29
CA LEU A 22 9.43 -3.24 -9.51
C LEU A 22 8.59 -3.85 -10.61
N LEU A 23 7.31 -4.09 -10.31
CA LEU A 23 6.36 -4.66 -11.25
C LEU A 23 5.20 -3.69 -11.53
N SER A 24 4.77 -3.67 -12.78
CA SER A 24 3.56 -2.98 -13.23
C SER A 24 2.51 -3.99 -13.73
N PHE A 25 1.26 -3.56 -13.85
CA PHE A 25 0.13 -4.43 -14.20
C PHE A 25 -0.70 -3.87 -15.35
N ASN A 26 -1.30 -4.76 -16.15
CA ASN A 26 -2.30 -4.44 -17.15
C ASN A 26 -3.70 -4.84 -16.67
N GLY A 27 -4.72 -4.09 -17.08
CA GLY A 27 -6.12 -4.49 -16.94
C GLY A 27 -6.71 -4.33 -15.54
N LEU A 28 -6.06 -3.56 -14.67
CA LEU A 28 -6.62 -3.08 -13.40
C LEU A 28 -7.88 -2.24 -13.68
N GLU A 29 -8.94 -2.48 -12.91
CA GLU A 29 -10.28 -1.93 -13.14
C GLU A 29 -10.34 -0.41 -13.01
N SER A 30 -9.60 0.16 -12.07
CA SER A 30 -9.57 1.59 -11.79
C SER A 30 -8.75 2.38 -12.82
N GLY A 31 -7.97 1.69 -13.66
CA GLY A 31 -6.98 2.30 -14.56
C GLY A 31 -5.80 2.97 -13.83
N LYS A 32 -5.71 2.84 -12.50
CA LYS A 32 -4.62 3.41 -11.72
C LYS A 32 -3.35 2.58 -11.88
N GLU A 33 -2.22 3.27 -11.87
CA GLU A 33 -0.90 2.65 -12.04
C GLU A 33 -0.38 2.08 -10.70
N HIS A 34 -1.06 1.09 -10.15
CA HIS A 34 -0.58 0.36 -8.98
C HIS A 34 0.68 -0.43 -9.34
N ILE A 35 1.61 -0.53 -8.39
CA ILE A 35 2.88 -1.24 -8.55
C ILE A 35 3.10 -2.23 -7.42
N ALA A 36 3.94 -3.23 -7.68
CA ALA A 36 4.46 -4.10 -6.63
C ALA A 36 5.99 -3.97 -6.54
N LEU A 37 6.52 -3.97 -5.32
CA LEU A 37 7.94 -4.19 -5.06
C LEU A 37 8.11 -5.59 -4.49
N ILE A 38 8.98 -6.38 -5.10
CA ILE A 38 9.29 -7.75 -4.68
C ILE A 38 10.72 -7.80 -4.17
N PHE A 39 10.89 -8.34 -2.96
CA PHE A 39 12.17 -8.51 -2.30
C PHE A 39 12.48 -10.00 -2.19
N LYS A 40 13.72 -10.39 -2.49
CA LYS A 40 14.22 -11.78 -2.37
C LYS A 40 13.32 -12.82 -3.05
N GLU A 41 12.82 -12.51 -4.24
CA GLU A 41 11.99 -13.43 -5.05
C GLU A 41 10.76 -13.95 -4.28
N ALA A 42 10.19 -13.12 -3.39
CA ALA A 42 9.10 -13.55 -2.50
C ALA A 42 7.85 -14.05 -3.24
N ASP A 43 7.65 -13.66 -4.49
CA ASP A 43 6.56 -14.19 -5.33
C ASP A 43 6.71 -15.68 -5.67
N LYS A 44 7.88 -16.28 -5.43
CA LYS A 44 8.13 -17.73 -5.60
C LYS A 44 7.93 -18.53 -4.31
N ILE A 45 7.64 -17.85 -3.19
CA ILE A 45 7.40 -18.47 -1.89
C ILE A 45 5.92 -18.88 -1.79
N LEU A 46 5.63 -20.01 -1.14
CA LEU A 46 4.27 -20.54 -1.02
C LEU A 46 3.29 -19.59 -0.29
N VAL A 47 3.79 -18.92 0.75
CA VAL A 47 3.03 -17.97 1.57
C VAL A 47 3.93 -16.77 1.86
N PRO A 48 4.03 -15.77 0.96
CA PRO A 48 4.90 -14.63 1.18
C PRO A 48 4.34 -13.65 2.20
N LEU A 49 5.24 -12.88 2.80
CA LEU A 49 4.89 -11.69 3.56
C LEU A 49 4.46 -10.58 2.59
N VAL A 50 3.29 -9.99 2.82
CA VAL A 50 2.71 -8.95 1.96
C VAL A 50 2.32 -7.74 2.79
N ARG A 51 2.71 -6.54 2.34
CA ARG A 51 2.22 -5.26 2.86
C ARG A 51 1.45 -4.53 1.77
N MET A 52 0.24 -4.09 2.08
CA MET A 52 -0.48 -3.13 1.25
C MET A 52 -0.21 -1.71 1.75
N HIS A 53 0.47 -0.91 0.93
CA HIS A 53 0.75 0.49 1.21
C HIS A 53 -0.17 1.38 0.35
N SER A 54 -0.95 2.25 0.99
CA SER A 54 -1.70 3.26 0.25
C SER A 54 -0.80 4.47 0.08
N GLU A 55 -0.63 4.93 -1.16
CA GLU A 55 0.17 6.09 -1.53
C GLU A 55 -0.09 7.28 -0.61
N CYS A 56 1.00 7.88 -0.14
CA CYS A 56 0.99 9.11 0.63
C CYS A 56 2.20 9.96 0.22
N LEU A 57 2.06 10.76 -0.85
CA LEU A 57 3.15 11.56 -1.42
C LEU A 57 3.89 12.39 -0.37
N THR A 58 3.14 13.03 0.53
CA THR A 58 3.71 13.86 1.59
C THR A 58 4.55 13.06 2.59
N GLY A 59 4.13 11.85 2.95
CA GLY A 59 4.88 11.00 3.88
C GLY A 59 6.02 10.26 3.17
N ASP A 60 5.69 9.61 2.06
CA ASP A 60 6.55 8.66 1.35
C ASP A 60 7.72 9.36 0.62
N VAL A 61 7.49 10.56 0.07
CA VAL A 61 8.50 11.29 -0.72
C VAL A 61 9.06 12.50 0.02
N PHE A 62 8.21 13.25 0.73
CA PHE A 62 8.63 14.48 1.40
C PHE A 62 8.92 14.31 2.90
N HIS A 63 8.86 13.08 3.43
CA HIS A 63 9.13 12.76 4.84
C HIS A 63 8.34 13.65 5.81
N SER A 64 7.07 13.92 5.49
CA SER A 64 6.23 14.78 6.30
C SER A 64 5.97 14.18 7.68
N SER A 65 6.20 14.96 8.73
CA SER A 65 5.86 14.60 10.11
C SER A 65 4.35 14.71 10.44
N ARG A 66 3.51 15.07 9.46
CA ARG A 66 2.05 15.14 9.66
C ARG A 66 1.37 13.77 9.64
N CYS A 67 2.08 12.73 9.22
CA CYS A 67 1.61 11.35 9.22
C CYS A 67 2.80 10.39 9.34
N ASP A 68 2.51 9.17 9.74
CA ASP A 68 3.45 8.05 9.90
C ASP A 68 3.70 7.27 8.61
N CYS A 69 3.05 7.60 7.49
CA CYS A 69 3.08 6.78 6.26
C CYS A 69 4.50 6.56 5.72
N GLY A 70 5.35 7.59 5.73
CA GLY A 70 6.74 7.48 5.29
C GLY A 70 7.56 6.56 6.19
N GLU A 71 7.41 6.68 7.52
CA GLU A 71 8.08 5.82 8.50
C GLU A 71 7.63 4.36 8.34
N GLN A 72 6.33 4.13 8.14
CA GLN A 72 5.80 2.79 7.85
C GLN A 72 6.36 2.18 6.56
N LEU A 73 6.53 2.99 5.51
CA LEU A 73 7.12 2.51 4.25
C LEU A 73 8.59 2.13 4.44
N VAL A 74 9.36 2.94 5.16
CA VAL A 74 10.76 2.67 5.48
C VAL A 74 10.89 1.40 6.31
N GLU A 75 10.16 1.28 7.43
CA GLU A 75 10.16 0.08 8.29
C GLU A 75 9.79 -1.17 7.46
N THR A 76 8.80 -1.05 6.58
CA THR A 76 8.41 -2.15 5.70
C THR A 76 9.55 -2.54 4.77
N ILE A 77 10.18 -1.59 4.07
CA ILE A 77 11.29 -1.87 3.14
C ILE A 77 12.44 -2.57 3.89
N GLU A 78 12.83 -2.09 5.07
CA GLU A 78 13.87 -2.72 5.90
C GLU A 78 13.50 -4.16 6.26
N LYS A 79 12.28 -4.39 6.74
CA LYS A 79 11.77 -5.73 7.07
C LYS A 79 11.78 -6.68 5.86
N MET A 80 11.33 -6.19 4.70
CA MET A 80 11.32 -6.98 3.46
C MET A 80 12.75 -7.26 2.95
N THR A 81 13.70 -6.38 3.24
CA THR A 81 15.12 -6.60 2.92
C THR A 81 15.71 -7.75 3.73
N GLU A 82 15.32 -7.90 4.99
CA GLU A 82 15.80 -8.97 5.85
C GLU A 82 15.14 -10.32 5.52
N GLN A 83 13.82 -10.34 5.34
CA GLN A 83 13.05 -11.59 5.32
C GLN A 83 12.53 -11.96 3.93
N GLY A 84 12.54 -11.02 2.99
CA GLY A 84 11.80 -11.12 1.73
C GLY A 84 10.34 -10.73 1.91
N GLY A 85 9.70 -10.31 0.83
CA GLY A 85 8.26 -10.04 0.82
C GLY A 85 7.85 -9.14 -0.34
N ILE A 86 6.59 -8.73 -0.30
CA ILE A 86 5.94 -7.97 -1.37
C ILE A 86 5.29 -6.74 -0.78
N ILE A 87 5.58 -5.57 -1.36
CA ILE A 87 4.85 -4.33 -1.08
C ILE A 87 3.95 -4.06 -2.27
N LEU A 88 2.64 -4.04 -2.05
CA LEU A 88 1.66 -3.55 -3.03
C LEU A 88 1.46 -2.06 -2.77
N TYR A 89 1.98 -1.22 -3.65
CA TYR A 89 1.84 0.23 -3.56
C TYR A 89 0.62 0.68 -4.37
N LEU A 90 -0.45 0.98 -3.64
CA LEU A 90 -1.76 1.31 -4.18
C LEU A 90 -1.87 2.83 -4.29
N ARG A 91 -2.09 3.32 -5.52
CA ARG A 91 -2.27 4.74 -5.86
C ARG A 91 -3.61 5.30 -5.37
N GLN A 92 -3.75 5.39 -4.06
CA GLN A 92 -4.98 5.73 -3.35
C GLN A 92 -4.73 6.83 -2.32
N GLU A 93 -4.15 7.93 -2.81
CA GLU A 93 -3.81 9.11 -2.03
C GLU A 93 -4.99 9.64 -1.20
N GLY A 94 -4.70 10.12 0.00
CA GLY A 94 -5.68 10.76 0.88
C GLY A 94 -6.83 9.85 1.31
N ARG A 95 -6.62 8.53 1.40
CA ARG A 95 -7.72 7.56 1.61
C ARG A 95 -8.76 7.57 0.49
N GLY A 96 -8.30 7.78 -0.74
CA GLY A 96 -9.14 7.75 -1.94
C GLY A 96 -9.67 9.12 -2.39
N ILE A 97 -9.58 10.17 -1.57
CA ILE A 97 -10.05 11.52 -1.94
C ILE A 97 -9.06 12.24 -2.87
N GLY A 98 -7.83 11.74 -3.02
CA GLY A 98 -6.79 12.34 -3.84
C GLY A 98 -5.97 13.43 -3.15
N LEU A 99 -4.88 13.85 -3.81
CA LEU A 99 -3.86 14.73 -3.21
C LEU A 99 -4.38 16.13 -2.88
N TYR A 100 -5.11 16.77 -3.80
CA TYR A 100 -5.56 18.15 -3.60
C TYR A 100 -6.56 18.25 -2.44
N ASN A 101 -7.54 17.35 -2.38
CA ASN A 101 -8.49 17.29 -1.27
C ASN A 101 -7.80 16.99 0.07
N LYS A 102 -6.74 16.16 0.07
CA LYS A 102 -5.91 15.95 1.26
C LYS A 102 -5.21 17.24 1.73
N ILE A 103 -4.72 18.06 0.80
CA ILE A 103 -4.11 19.36 1.13
C ILE A 103 -5.15 20.33 1.70
N ASP A 104 -6.35 20.35 1.13
CA ASP A 104 -7.47 21.14 1.67
C ASP A 104 -7.86 20.68 3.07
N ALA A 105 -7.90 19.36 3.32
CA ALA A 105 -8.13 18.80 4.64
C ALA A 105 -7.04 19.21 5.63
N TYR A 106 -5.77 19.23 5.24
CA TYR A 106 -4.68 19.73 6.09
C TYR A 106 -4.84 21.21 6.46
N LYS A 107 -5.33 22.04 5.55
CA LYS A 107 -5.61 23.45 5.84
C LYS A 107 -6.68 23.59 6.92
N LEU A 108 -7.76 22.82 6.80
CA LEU A 108 -8.85 22.80 7.80
C LEU A 108 -8.37 22.26 9.15
N GLN A 109 -7.54 21.22 9.15
CA GLN A 109 -6.96 20.67 10.38
C GLN A 109 -6.06 21.69 11.09
N SER A 110 -5.27 22.45 10.33
CA SER A 110 -4.47 23.55 10.89
C SER A 110 -5.33 24.71 11.42
N GLN A 111 -6.63 24.74 11.14
CA GLN A 111 -7.61 25.67 11.72
C GLN A 111 -8.34 25.08 12.94
N GLY A 112 -7.96 23.88 13.39
CA GLY A 112 -8.44 23.25 14.61
C GLY A 112 -9.41 22.08 14.40
N MET A 113 -9.77 21.76 13.15
CA MET A 113 -10.58 20.56 12.86
C MET A 113 -9.76 19.29 13.07
N ASN A 114 -10.40 18.23 13.55
CA ASN A 114 -9.81 16.90 13.45
C ASN A 114 -9.99 16.32 12.03
N THR A 115 -9.38 15.17 11.76
CA THR A 115 -9.43 14.53 10.44
C THR A 115 -10.86 14.20 9.96
N TYR A 116 -11.71 13.74 10.87
CA TYR A 116 -13.11 13.40 10.58
C TYR A 116 -13.93 14.65 10.22
N GLU A 117 -13.78 15.71 11.01
CA GLU A 117 -14.44 17.00 10.77
C GLU A 117 -14.01 17.61 9.44
N ALA A 118 -12.71 17.58 9.13
CA ALA A 118 -12.18 18.12 7.88
C ALA A 118 -12.71 17.36 6.66
N ASN A 119 -12.75 16.02 6.71
CA ASN A 119 -13.27 15.21 5.59
C ASN A 119 -14.77 15.46 5.37
N ASN A 120 -15.57 15.47 6.44
CA ASN A 120 -17.00 15.76 6.36
C ASN A 120 -17.27 17.17 5.86
N TYR A 121 -16.47 18.16 6.28
CA TYR A 121 -16.57 19.53 5.78
C TYR A 121 -16.35 19.60 4.26
N LEU A 122 -15.45 18.77 3.73
CA LEU A 122 -15.18 18.65 2.30
C LEU A 122 -16.16 17.72 1.55
N GLY A 123 -17.09 17.06 2.26
CA GLY A 123 -18.10 16.18 1.67
C GLY A 123 -17.62 14.77 1.35
N PHE A 124 -16.58 14.28 2.02
CA PHE A 124 -16.04 12.92 1.83
C PHE A 124 -16.33 12.00 3.02
N ASP A 125 -16.54 10.72 2.72
CA ASP A 125 -16.50 9.66 3.74
C ASP A 125 -15.08 9.48 4.31
N ASP A 126 -14.97 8.80 5.45
CA ASP A 126 -13.71 8.64 6.19
C ASP A 126 -12.63 7.82 5.48
N ASP A 127 -13.06 6.88 4.63
CA ASP A 127 -12.18 5.98 3.89
C ASP A 127 -12.87 5.43 2.63
N LEU A 128 -12.50 5.98 1.47
CA LEU A 128 -13.02 5.61 0.15
C LEU A 128 -12.11 4.61 -0.58
N ARG A 129 -11.15 3.99 0.13
CA ARG A 129 -10.22 3.03 -0.48
C ARG A 129 -10.89 1.69 -0.69
N GLU A 130 -10.66 1.10 -1.85
CA GLU A 130 -11.09 -0.25 -2.19
C GLU A 130 -9.85 -1.12 -2.42
N PHE A 131 -9.83 -2.33 -1.87
CA PHE A 131 -8.64 -3.18 -1.93
C PHE A 131 -8.78 -4.40 -2.86
N SER A 132 -9.83 -4.47 -3.65
CA SER A 132 -10.05 -5.52 -4.66
C SER A 132 -8.89 -5.64 -5.65
N GLU A 133 -8.35 -4.51 -6.13
CA GLU A 133 -7.22 -4.50 -7.07
C GLU A 133 -5.92 -5.05 -6.46
N ALA A 134 -5.75 -4.98 -5.13
CA ALA A 134 -4.63 -5.63 -4.46
C ALA A 134 -4.74 -7.16 -4.58
N ALA A 135 -5.94 -7.72 -4.45
CA ALA A 135 -6.18 -9.15 -4.70
C ALA A 135 -5.97 -9.52 -6.18
N GLN A 136 -6.33 -8.64 -7.11
CA GLN A 136 -6.08 -8.85 -8.54
C GLN A 136 -4.58 -8.88 -8.85
N MET A 137 -3.79 -7.97 -8.24
CA MET A 137 -2.33 -7.97 -8.35
C MET A 137 -1.73 -9.28 -7.80
N LEU A 138 -2.16 -9.75 -6.63
CA LEU A 138 -1.70 -11.02 -6.06
C LEU A 138 -2.06 -12.21 -6.94
N THR A 139 -3.29 -12.24 -7.47
CA THR A 139 -3.73 -13.28 -8.39
C THR A 139 -2.91 -13.29 -9.69
N ALA A 140 -2.58 -12.11 -10.22
CA ALA A 140 -1.71 -11.97 -11.39
C ALA A 140 -0.27 -12.46 -11.15
N LEU A 141 0.18 -12.46 -9.89
CA LEU A 141 1.45 -13.06 -9.46
C LEU A 141 1.34 -14.57 -9.17
N GLY A 142 0.14 -15.15 -9.27
CA GLY A 142 -0.11 -16.55 -8.90
C GLY A 142 -0.18 -16.80 -7.39
N ILE A 143 -0.36 -15.75 -6.58
CA ILE A 143 -0.34 -15.82 -5.12
C ILE A 143 -1.78 -15.85 -4.59
N GLN A 144 -2.08 -16.86 -3.78
CA GLN A 144 -3.39 -17.02 -3.12
C GLN A 144 -3.31 -17.09 -1.60
N ASN A 145 -2.14 -17.37 -1.03
CA ASN A 145 -1.93 -17.48 0.41
C ASN A 145 -0.88 -16.47 0.84
N ILE A 146 -1.13 -15.67 1.88
CA ILE A 146 -0.20 -14.64 2.34
C ILE A 146 -0.13 -14.54 3.86
N HIS A 147 1.01 -14.06 4.38
CA HIS A 147 1.08 -13.39 5.68
C HIS A 147 0.88 -11.89 5.44
N LEU A 148 -0.17 -11.29 5.99
CA LEU A 148 -0.53 -9.89 5.70
C LEU A 148 -0.07 -8.95 6.81
N VAL A 149 0.72 -7.93 6.46
CA VAL A 149 1.16 -6.87 7.38
C VAL A 149 0.12 -5.75 7.42
N THR A 150 -0.81 -5.78 8.38
CA THR A 150 -1.84 -4.73 8.51
C THR A 150 -2.50 -4.65 9.88
N ASN A 151 -2.88 -3.43 10.26
CA ASN A 151 -3.80 -3.15 11.38
C ASN A 151 -5.21 -2.77 10.89
N ASN A 152 -5.46 -2.73 9.58
CA ASN A 152 -6.74 -2.29 9.02
C ASN A 152 -7.65 -3.50 8.72
N PRO A 153 -8.77 -3.68 9.45
CA PRO A 153 -9.69 -4.80 9.22
C PRO A 153 -10.35 -4.79 7.83
N LYS A 154 -10.53 -3.60 7.21
CA LYS A 154 -11.09 -3.50 5.84
C LYS A 154 -10.17 -4.20 4.83
N LYS A 155 -8.85 -4.06 4.95
CA LYS A 155 -7.88 -4.73 4.06
C LYS A 155 -7.98 -6.25 4.14
N ILE A 156 -8.17 -6.78 5.35
CA ILE A 156 -8.33 -8.22 5.60
C ILE A 156 -9.61 -8.71 4.91
N PHE A 157 -10.73 -8.03 5.17
CA PHE A 157 -12.03 -8.40 4.62
C PHE A 157 -12.04 -8.37 3.09
N ASP A 158 -11.58 -7.27 2.47
CA ASP A 158 -11.59 -7.10 1.02
C ASP A 158 -10.74 -8.17 0.32
N LEU A 159 -9.55 -8.47 0.84
CA LEU A 159 -8.70 -9.52 0.26
C LEU A 159 -9.35 -10.90 0.34
N GLN A 160 -9.95 -11.25 1.49
CA GLN A 160 -10.63 -12.53 1.67
C GLN A 160 -11.84 -12.67 0.74
N GLN A 161 -12.64 -11.62 0.57
CA GLN A 161 -13.77 -11.62 -0.36
C GLN A 161 -13.35 -11.77 -1.82
N ASN A 162 -12.12 -11.35 -2.15
CA ASN A 162 -11.54 -11.49 -3.49
C ASN A 162 -10.65 -12.74 -3.63
N GLY A 163 -10.82 -13.74 -2.74
CA GLY A 163 -10.23 -15.07 -2.89
C GLY A 163 -8.78 -15.20 -2.41
N ILE A 164 -8.26 -14.22 -1.68
CA ILE A 164 -6.93 -14.32 -1.05
C ILE A 164 -7.07 -14.86 0.37
N ASN A 165 -6.41 -15.97 0.64
CA ASN A 165 -6.33 -16.57 1.96
C ASN A 165 -5.24 -15.90 2.81
N ILE A 166 -5.64 -15.32 3.93
CA ILE A 166 -4.72 -14.71 4.90
C ILE A 166 -4.38 -15.78 5.95
N VAL A 167 -3.17 -16.34 5.85
CA VAL A 167 -2.68 -17.37 6.76
C VAL A 167 -2.38 -16.79 8.14
N GLU A 168 -1.87 -15.57 8.17
CA GLU A 168 -1.55 -14.85 9.40
C GLU A 168 -1.65 -13.34 9.17
N VAL A 169 -2.07 -12.61 10.20
CA VAL A 169 -1.99 -11.14 10.24
C VAL A 169 -0.83 -10.75 11.13
N VAL A 170 0.12 -10.01 10.56
CA VAL A 170 1.32 -9.53 11.25
C VAL A 170 1.12 -8.05 11.57
N GLY A 171 1.23 -7.67 12.84
CA GLY A 171 1.15 -6.27 13.26
C GLY A 171 2.31 -5.41 12.75
N THR A 172 2.08 -4.10 12.62
CA THR A 172 3.17 -3.10 12.46
C THR A 172 3.56 -2.55 13.82
N ASN A 173 4.86 -2.25 14.02
CA ASN A 173 5.33 -1.64 15.27
C ASN A 173 5.13 -0.11 15.28
N VAL A 174 4.95 0.49 14.11
CA VAL A 174 4.67 1.93 13.95
C VAL A 174 3.16 2.18 14.01
N HIS A 175 2.77 3.13 14.87
CA HIS A 175 1.39 3.55 15.19
C HIS A 175 1.06 4.94 14.64
#